data_AF-A0A7D5T4L7-F1
#
_entry.id   AF-A0A7D5T4L7-F1
#
_cell.length_a   1.000
_cell.length_b   1.000
_cell.length_c   1.000
_cell.angle_alpha   90.00
_cell.angle_beta   90.00
_cell.angle_gamma   90.00
#
_symmetry.space_group_name_H-M   'P 1'
#
loop_
_entity.id
_entity.type
_entity.pdbx_description
1 polymer ?
#
loop_
_entity_poly.entity_id
_entity_poly.type
_entity_poly.pdbx_seq_one_letter_code
_entity_poly.pdbx_strand_id
1 'polypeptide(L)'
;MTDYDEAAAERGDDEPAETHVVTVFLRNGGDVLLLRRSDAVGSYSGRWGAVAGHADGETRPQEASRPRERGASGSERPAIEGAPDAAAREEIREETGIDPDAETALVRRGDPFEVVDDGLGRRWVVHPYLFDCDARAVDPNEETAEFEWVPPTALRRRETVPDLWRSYDRVRPTVETVAGDTAHGAAWLSLRALEVLRDEAALAIERANDGRGAGIGDGPASWDALTAVARDLLDARPSMAVVANRVNRAMDAAVGATTPAAIEAAALEGIERATAADADAAALAADRLPDRIATVSRSGTVAAAVERADPEAVLVAESRPGREGVGTAERVAETTDAAVTLTTDAALADRLAATGVEAVVVGADTVFPDGRVLNKVGTRAAAAAAATAGADCYVVAASDKIAAAEANGGDGVDGADRAETDGADRQERDAREVYGGDAAVAVANPIFDVTPPELVDAVVTERGALDADGVREVAVEHAGLAGWR
;
A
#
# COMPACT_ATOMS: atom_id res chain seq x y z
N MET A 1 -7.78 25.56 -71.62
CA MET A 1 -6.42 25.85 -72.10
C MET A 1 -6.04 27.31 -71.79
N THR A 2 -5.10 27.66 -70.92
CA THR A 2 -4.57 26.83 -69.81
C THR A 2 -4.31 27.64 -68.54
N ASP A 3 -4.75 27.23 -67.35
CA ASP A 3 -6.04 26.62 -66.90
C ASP A 3 -6.27 27.14 -65.43
N TYR A 4 -7.16 26.58 -64.59
CA TYR A 4 -7.55 27.17 -63.28
C TYR A 4 -7.96 26.10 -62.23
N ASP A 5 -7.07 25.18 -61.91
CA ASP A 5 -7.21 24.17 -60.84
C ASP A 5 -5.79 23.74 -60.37
N GLU A 6 -5.71 22.97 -59.27
CA GLU A 6 -4.46 22.45 -58.65
C GLU A 6 -3.60 23.46 -57.85
N ALA A 7 -4.11 23.89 -56.69
CA ALA A 7 -3.29 24.39 -55.57
C ALA A 7 -3.90 24.09 -54.19
N ALA A 8 -4.67 23.00 -54.07
CA ALA A 8 -5.44 22.65 -52.87
C ALA A 8 -5.58 21.12 -52.64
N ALA A 9 -4.48 20.38 -52.79
CA ALA A 9 -4.32 19.01 -52.30
C ALA A 9 -2.83 18.80 -51.98
N GLU A 10 -2.51 17.95 -50.99
CA GLU A 10 -1.19 17.73 -50.36
C GLU A 10 -0.84 18.63 -49.16
N ARG A 11 -1.73 18.63 -48.15
CA ARG A 11 -1.24 18.32 -46.80
C ARG A 11 -1.45 16.82 -46.62
N GLY A 12 -0.37 16.06 -46.47
CA GLY A 12 -0.49 14.67 -46.06
C GLY A 12 -0.93 14.64 -44.60
N ASP A 13 -1.99 13.89 -44.32
CA ASP A 13 -2.20 13.32 -42.98
C ASP A 13 -1.15 12.21 -42.80
N ASP A 14 0.10 12.61 -42.50
CA ASP A 14 1.05 11.68 -41.88
C ASP A 14 0.59 11.55 -40.42
N GLU A 15 -0.01 10.40 -40.07
CA GLU A 15 -0.36 10.12 -38.69
C GLU A 15 0.90 10.22 -37.81
N PRO A 16 0.83 10.92 -36.66
CA PRO A 16 1.98 11.10 -35.80
C PRO A 16 2.52 9.73 -35.36
N ALA A 17 3.84 9.55 -35.50
CA ALA A 17 4.49 8.28 -35.23
C ALA A 17 4.16 7.78 -33.83
N GLU A 18 3.65 6.54 -33.77
CA GLU A 18 3.32 5.85 -32.53
C GLU A 18 4.60 5.46 -31.80
N THR A 19 4.66 5.66 -30.48
CA THR A 19 5.82 5.29 -29.66
C THR A 19 5.34 4.82 -28.30
N HIS A 20 5.68 3.59 -27.92
CA HIS A 20 5.30 3.05 -26.62
C HIS A 20 6.30 3.49 -25.54
N VAL A 21 5.79 4.01 -24.43
CA VAL A 21 6.61 4.46 -23.30
C VAL A 21 6.07 3.93 -21.98
N VAL A 22 6.96 3.57 -21.06
CA VAL A 22 6.61 3.28 -19.67
C VAL A 22 6.56 4.57 -18.86
N THR A 23 5.75 4.61 -17.81
CA THR A 23 5.81 5.67 -16.79
C THR A 23 5.65 5.03 -15.42
N VAL A 24 6.72 5.05 -14.64
CA VAL A 24 6.91 4.22 -13.47
C VAL A 24 7.01 5.09 -12.23
N PHE A 25 6.00 5.00 -11.36
CA PHE A 25 6.03 5.62 -10.04
C PHE A 25 6.67 4.67 -9.04
N LEU A 26 7.84 5.03 -8.52
CA LEU A 26 8.38 4.42 -7.31
C LEU A 26 7.73 5.09 -6.09
N ARG A 27 7.14 4.32 -5.19
CA ARG A 27 6.54 4.79 -3.92
C ARG A 27 7.36 4.30 -2.73
N ASN A 28 7.59 5.19 -1.77
CA ASN A 28 8.16 4.84 -0.46
C ASN A 28 7.33 5.53 0.64
N GLY A 29 6.66 4.74 1.49
CA GLY A 29 5.65 5.27 2.40
C GLY A 29 4.43 5.79 1.64
N GLY A 30 4.13 7.10 1.76
CA GLY A 30 3.07 7.79 1.00
C GLY A 30 3.57 8.75 -0.09
N ASP A 31 4.89 8.85 -0.28
CA ASP A 31 5.53 9.69 -1.29
C ASP A 31 5.85 8.88 -2.55
N VAL A 32 5.91 9.56 -3.70
CA VAL A 32 6.49 9.05 -4.94
C VAL A 32 7.75 9.81 -5.31
N LEU A 33 8.69 9.11 -5.96
CA LEU A 33 9.86 9.73 -6.57
C LEU A 33 9.45 10.52 -7.81
N LEU A 34 9.81 11.80 -7.85
CA LEU A 34 9.75 12.64 -9.04
C LEU A 34 11.16 13.05 -9.47
N LEU A 35 11.37 13.00 -10.78
CA LEU A 35 12.62 13.33 -11.45
C LEU A 35 12.40 14.58 -12.31
N ARG A 36 13.27 15.57 -12.18
CA ARG A 36 13.24 16.78 -13.00
C ARG A 36 14.18 16.62 -14.19
N ARG A 37 13.63 16.60 -15.39
CA ARG A 37 14.36 16.33 -16.62
C ARG A 37 15.42 17.40 -16.88
N SER A 38 16.65 16.99 -17.15
CA SER A 38 17.78 17.87 -17.43
C SER A 38 17.69 18.50 -18.83
N ASP A 39 18.68 19.29 -19.22
CA ASP A 39 18.82 19.80 -20.60
C ASP A 39 19.39 18.74 -21.58
N ALA A 40 19.75 17.54 -21.11
CA ALA A 40 20.29 16.47 -21.95
C ALA A 40 19.21 15.67 -22.69
N VAL A 41 17.95 15.74 -22.23
CA VAL A 41 16.85 14.93 -22.79
C VAL A 41 16.32 15.48 -24.11
N GLY A 42 15.84 14.59 -24.98
CA GLY A 42 15.24 14.96 -26.27
C GLY A 42 13.85 15.60 -26.22
N SER A 43 13.19 15.63 -25.06
CA SER A 43 11.83 16.17 -24.88
C SER A 43 11.54 16.63 -23.45
N TYR A 44 10.79 17.72 -23.32
CA TYR A 44 10.28 18.28 -22.07
C TYR A 44 11.35 18.60 -21.00
N SER A 45 12.50 19.16 -21.39
CA SER A 45 13.53 19.58 -20.43
C SER A 45 13.00 20.58 -19.39
N GLY A 46 13.55 20.51 -18.18
CA GLY A 46 13.15 21.33 -17.03
C GLY A 46 11.85 20.92 -16.33
N ARG A 47 11.02 20.04 -16.94
CA ARG A 47 9.76 19.55 -16.38
C ARG A 47 9.95 18.36 -15.45
N TRP A 48 9.00 18.18 -14.54
CA TRP A 48 8.93 17.03 -13.65
C TRP A 48 8.27 15.81 -14.32
N GLY A 49 8.85 14.64 -14.12
CA GLY A 49 8.34 13.34 -14.53
C GLY A 49 8.43 12.32 -13.39
N ALA A 50 7.94 11.12 -13.65
CA ALA A 50 8.40 9.91 -12.98
C ALA A 50 9.44 9.23 -13.88
N VAL A 51 10.00 8.09 -13.45
CA VAL A 51 10.87 7.23 -14.29
C VAL A 51 10.11 6.86 -15.57
N ALA A 52 10.67 7.11 -16.74
CA ALA A 52 9.99 6.95 -18.03
C ALA A 52 10.94 6.87 -19.23
N GLY A 53 10.92 5.73 -19.91
CA GLY A 53 11.54 5.57 -21.23
C GLY A 53 10.77 4.61 -22.15
N HIS A 54 11.45 4.01 -23.12
CA HIS A 54 10.80 3.39 -24.29
C HIS A 54 10.47 1.91 -24.03
N ALA A 55 9.21 1.51 -24.25
CA ALA A 55 8.77 0.12 -24.06
C ALA A 55 9.11 -0.78 -25.27
N ASP A 56 9.38 -0.18 -26.43
CA ASP A 56 9.95 -0.85 -27.59
C ASP A 56 11.46 -0.97 -27.39
N GLY A 57 11.96 -2.20 -27.15
CA GLY A 57 13.37 -2.51 -26.83
C GLY A 57 14.38 -2.30 -27.97
N GLU A 58 14.23 -1.23 -28.76
CA GLU A 58 15.24 -0.77 -29.71
C GLU A 58 16.32 0.02 -28.97
N THR A 59 17.48 -0.62 -28.83
CA THR A 59 18.71 -0.08 -28.24
C THR A 59 19.01 1.32 -28.78
N ARG A 60 19.34 2.28 -27.88
CA ARG A 60 19.77 3.65 -28.22
C ARG A 60 20.73 3.63 -29.43
N PRO A 61 20.56 4.46 -30.48
CA PRO A 61 21.36 4.33 -31.71
C PRO A 61 22.86 4.57 -31.49
N GLN A 62 23.63 3.49 -31.32
CA GLN A 62 25.09 3.55 -31.38
C GLN A 62 25.55 3.98 -32.77
N GLU A 63 26.62 4.77 -32.81
CA GLU A 63 27.04 5.53 -34.00
C GLU A 63 27.11 4.70 -35.28
N ALA A 64 26.50 5.22 -36.35
CA ALA A 64 26.27 4.48 -37.58
C ALA A 64 27.57 4.07 -38.29
N SER A 65 27.74 2.77 -38.54
CA SER A 65 28.71 2.26 -39.52
C SER A 65 28.36 0.89 -40.11
N ARG A 66 27.29 0.85 -40.93
CA ARG A 66 27.22 0.14 -42.23
C ARG A 66 25.84 0.32 -42.88
N PRO A 67 25.76 0.55 -44.21
CA PRO A 67 24.48 0.60 -44.91
C PRO A 67 23.89 -0.81 -45.07
N ARG A 68 22.58 -0.94 -44.87
CA ARG A 68 21.79 -2.08 -45.33
C ARG A 68 20.62 -1.60 -46.20
N GLU A 69 20.21 -2.48 -47.09
CA GLU A 69 19.40 -2.15 -48.27
C GLU A 69 17.91 -2.04 -47.95
N ARG A 70 17.16 -1.32 -48.80
CA ARG A 70 15.72 -1.12 -48.67
C ARG A 70 14.96 -2.42 -48.94
N GLY A 71 13.97 -2.77 -48.12
CA GLY A 71 13.14 -3.94 -48.37
C GLY A 71 11.85 -4.03 -47.54
N ALA A 72 10.74 -3.76 -48.23
CA ALA A 72 9.36 -4.16 -47.90
C ALA A 72 8.65 -3.52 -46.68
N SER A 73 7.33 -3.45 -46.82
CA SER A 73 6.36 -2.73 -46.00
C SER A 73 5.52 -3.66 -45.11
N GLY A 74 4.98 -3.11 -44.03
CA GLY A 74 3.68 -3.53 -43.48
C GLY A 74 3.68 -4.86 -42.74
N SER A 75 4.02 -4.81 -41.45
CA SER A 75 3.53 -5.77 -40.46
C SER A 75 3.16 -4.98 -39.21
N GLU A 76 1.91 -5.10 -38.76
CA GLU A 76 1.54 -4.75 -37.39
C GLU A 76 2.51 -5.48 -36.44
N ARG A 77 3.29 -4.72 -35.66
CA ARG A 77 4.19 -5.32 -34.68
C ARG A 77 3.31 -5.93 -33.59
N PRO A 78 3.32 -7.26 -33.37
CA PRO A 78 2.64 -7.82 -32.22
C PRO A 78 3.36 -7.28 -30.97
N ALA A 79 2.61 -6.68 -30.06
CA ALA A 79 3.14 -6.31 -28.76
C ALA A 79 3.77 -7.55 -28.12
N ILE A 80 5.09 -7.49 -27.88
CA ILE A 80 5.80 -8.61 -27.25
C ILE A 80 5.34 -8.63 -25.79
N GLU A 81 4.55 -9.64 -25.45
CA GLU A 81 4.02 -9.86 -24.11
C GLU A 81 5.20 -9.89 -23.11
N GLY A 82 5.24 -8.91 -22.21
CA GLY A 82 6.33 -8.70 -21.24
C GLY A 82 7.38 -7.64 -21.60
N ALA A 83 7.39 -7.04 -22.80
CA ALA A 83 8.35 -5.98 -23.13
C ALA A 83 8.19 -4.69 -22.30
N PRO A 84 6.97 -4.15 -22.05
CA PRO A 84 6.79 -3.00 -21.16
C PRO A 84 7.17 -3.28 -19.70
N ASP A 85 7.00 -4.52 -19.22
CA ASP A 85 7.41 -4.92 -17.87
C ASP A 85 8.94 -4.96 -17.72
N ALA A 86 9.64 -5.45 -18.74
CA ALA A 86 11.10 -5.46 -18.78
C ALA A 86 11.65 -4.02 -18.86
N ALA A 87 11.09 -3.19 -19.75
CA ALA A 87 11.44 -1.78 -19.86
C ALA A 87 11.21 -1.04 -18.54
N ALA A 88 10.06 -1.22 -17.87
CA ALA A 88 9.80 -0.58 -16.58
C ALA A 88 10.87 -0.91 -15.52
N ARG A 89 11.41 -2.12 -15.50
CA ARG A 89 12.52 -2.52 -14.63
C ARG A 89 13.87 -1.95 -15.09
N GLU A 90 14.12 -1.94 -16.39
CA GLU A 90 15.34 -1.37 -16.98
C GLU A 90 15.44 0.14 -16.70
N GLU A 91 14.38 0.90 -16.92
CA GLU A 91 14.33 2.36 -16.67
C GLU A 91 14.44 2.68 -15.16
N ILE A 92 13.88 1.87 -14.25
CA ILE A 92 14.14 2.03 -12.79
C ILE A 92 15.66 1.98 -12.55
N ARG A 93 16.33 0.95 -13.09
CA ARG A 93 17.75 0.74 -12.88
C ARG A 93 18.61 1.84 -13.55
N GLU A 94 18.26 2.27 -14.77
CA GLU A 94 19.00 3.31 -15.50
C GLU A 94 18.81 4.71 -14.91
N GLU A 95 17.59 5.11 -14.51
CA GLU A 95 17.30 6.46 -14.03
C GLU A 95 17.55 6.67 -12.53
N THR A 96 17.59 5.60 -11.72
CA THR A 96 17.65 5.73 -10.26
C THR A 96 18.78 4.97 -9.57
N GLY A 97 19.40 4.00 -10.25
CA GLY A 97 20.40 3.10 -9.65
C GLY A 97 19.84 2.03 -8.70
N ILE A 98 18.53 2.06 -8.40
CA ILE A 98 17.84 1.09 -7.53
C ILE A 98 17.71 -0.25 -8.27
N ASP A 99 17.92 -1.39 -7.59
CA ASP A 99 17.68 -2.69 -8.20
C ASP A 99 16.18 -3.05 -8.19
N PRO A 100 15.47 -3.04 -9.34
CA PRO A 100 14.05 -3.35 -9.41
C PRO A 100 13.71 -4.79 -8.96
N ASP A 101 14.69 -5.69 -8.93
CA ASP A 101 14.48 -7.11 -8.62
C ASP A 101 14.76 -7.44 -7.14
N ALA A 102 15.46 -6.56 -6.41
CA ALA A 102 15.83 -6.74 -5.00
C ALA A 102 15.25 -5.68 -4.04
N GLU A 103 15.08 -4.43 -4.51
CA GLU A 103 14.69 -3.28 -3.68
C GLU A 103 13.28 -2.75 -3.99
N THR A 104 12.57 -3.37 -4.95
CA THR A 104 11.21 -2.95 -5.34
C THR A 104 10.23 -4.11 -5.49
N ALA A 105 8.95 -3.83 -5.23
CA ALA A 105 7.84 -4.74 -5.45
C ALA A 105 6.81 -4.09 -6.40
N LEU A 106 6.44 -4.79 -7.48
CA LEU A 106 5.43 -4.30 -8.41
C LEU A 106 4.03 -4.35 -7.77
N VAL A 107 3.44 -3.18 -7.56
CA VAL A 107 2.10 -3.03 -6.93
C VAL A 107 1.00 -3.06 -7.98
N ARG A 108 1.15 -2.33 -9.10
CA ARG A 108 0.11 -2.25 -10.14
C ARG A 108 0.66 -1.91 -11.52
N ARG A 109 0.00 -2.49 -12.54
CA ARG A 109 0.05 -2.05 -13.94
C ARG A 109 -1.25 -1.31 -14.25
N GLY A 110 -1.18 -0.10 -14.77
CA GLY A 110 -2.34 0.68 -15.18
C GLY A 110 -2.74 0.37 -16.63
N ASP A 111 -4.01 0.58 -16.97
CA ASP A 111 -4.45 0.48 -18.36
C ASP A 111 -3.70 1.50 -19.24
N PRO A 112 -3.09 1.07 -20.36
CA PRO A 112 -2.41 1.98 -21.27
C PRO A 112 -3.34 3.02 -21.88
N PHE A 113 -2.79 4.18 -22.24
CA PHE A 113 -3.55 5.24 -22.90
C PHE A 113 -2.71 6.12 -23.82
N GLU A 114 -3.39 6.79 -24.75
CA GLU A 114 -2.74 7.68 -25.72
C GLU A 114 -2.60 9.11 -25.21
N VAL A 115 -1.45 9.71 -25.52
CA VAL A 115 -1.13 11.13 -25.40
C VAL A 115 -0.60 11.63 -26.75
N VAL A 116 -1.28 12.61 -27.35
CA VAL A 116 -0.86 13.23 -28.61
C VAL A 116 -0.20 14.57 -28.30
N ASP A 117 1.04 14.76 -28.77
CA ASP A 117 1.72 16.06 -28.74
C ASP A 117 1.87 16.58 -30.18
N ASP A 118 0.96 17.48 -30.57
CA ASP A 118 0.94 18.15 -31.87
C ASP A 118 2.18 19.02 -32.11
N GLY A 119 2.83 19.50 -31.04
CA GLY A 119 4.04 20.33 -31.13
C GLY A 119 5.30 19.53 -31.44
N LEU A 120 5.34 18.26 -31.02
CA LEU A 120 6.40 17.30 -31.34
C LEU A 120 6.05 16.38 -32.52
N GLY A 121 4.78 16.36 -32.97
CA GLY A 121 4.30 15.47 -34.03
C GLY A 121 4.33 14.00 -33.63
N ARG A 122 4.04 13.67 -32.37
CA ARG A 122 4.16 12.32 -31.80
C ARG A 122 2.90 11.86 -31.10
N ARG A 123 2.61 10.56 -31.19
CA ARG A 123 1.56 9.88 -30.44
C ARG A 123 2.20 8.86 -29.50
N TRP A 124 2.11 9.11 -28.21
CA TRP A 124 2.69 8.27 -27.18
C TRP A 124 1.63 7.30 -26.66
N VAL A 125 1.94 6.01 -26.61
CA VAL A 125 1.15 5.01 -25.89
C VAL A 125 1.82 4.80 -24.54
N VAL A 126 1.24 5.39 -23.49
CA VAL A 126 1.79 5.38 -22.13
C VAL A 126 1.32 4.13 -21.39
N HIS A 127 2.26 3.39 -20.80
CA HIS A 127 2.03 2.21 -19.96
C HIS A 127 2.38 2.57 -18.50
N PRO A 128 1.39 2.85 -17.63
CA PRO A 128 1.66 3.30 -16.26
C PRO A 128 1.96 2.14 -15.31
N TYR A 129 2.92 2.33 -14.40
CA TYR A 129 3.32 1.36 -13.38
C TYR A 129 3.43 2.03 -12.01
N LEU A 130 3.13 1.26 -10.96
CA LEU A 130 3.43 1.62 -9.57
C LEU A 130 4.21 0.47 -8.93
N PHE A 131 5.38 0.79 -8.37
CA PHE A 131 6.19 -0.10 -7.55
C PHE A 131 6.31 0.50 -6.14
N ASP A 132 6.23 -0.35 -5.11
CA ASP A 132 6.75 -0.01 -3.78
C ASP A 132 8.27 -0.20 -3.80
N CYS A 133 9.00 0.66 -3.11
CA CYS A 133 10.46 0.66 -3.04
C CYS A 133 10.90 0.90 -1.59
N ASP A 134 11.84 0.09 -1.10
CA ASP A 134 12.33 0.20 0.29
C ASP A 134 13.36 1.32 0.46
N ALA A 135 14.11 1.63 -0.61
CA ALA A 135 15.13 2.68 -0.63
C ALA A 135 14.55 4.07 -0.97
N ARG A 136 15.14 5.12 -0.35
CA ARG A 136 15.01 6.52 -0.79
C ARG A 136 16.29 7.12 -1.39
N ALA A 137 17.40 6.39 -1.34
CA ALA A 137 18.63 6.76 -2.01
C ALA A 137 18.46 6.55 -3.53
N VAL A 138 18.91 7.52 -4.31
CA VAL A 138 18.78 7.55 -5.77
C VAL A 138 20.11 8.06 -6.32
N ASP A 139 20.68 7.36 -7.30
CA ASP A 139 21.87 7.78 -8.05
C ASP A 139 21.46 8.08 -9.50
N PRO A 140 21.00 9.32 -9.79
CA PRO A 140 20.40 9.66 -11.08
C PRO A 140 21.45 9.81 -12.19
N ASN A 141 21.10 9.35 -13.39
CA ASN A 141 21.89 9.55 -14.61
C ASN A 141 21.80 11.00 -15.15
N GLU A 142 22.50 11.29 -16.25
CA GLU A 142 22.55 12.65 -16.84
C GLU A 142 21.20 13.20 -17.35
N GLU A 143 20.16 12.38 -17.48
CA GLU A 143 18.82 12.79 -17.92
C GLU A 143 18.03 13.50 -16.82
N THR A 144 18.49 13.42 -15.57
CA THR A 144 17.88 14.05 -14.39
C THR A 144 18.77 15.16 -13.82
N ALA A 145 18.19 16.34 -13.58
CA ALA A 145 18.86 17.48 -12.96
C ALA A 145 18.64 17.59 -11.45
N GLU A 146 17.52 17.07 -10.95
CA GLU A 146 17.04 17.19 -9.58
C GLU A 146 16.02 16.08 -9.31
N PHE A 147 15.99 15.51 -8.11
CA PHE A 147 14.99 14.51 -7.72
C PHE A 147 14.42 14.82 -6.34
N GLU A 148 13.16 14.45 -6.11
CA GLU A 148 12.49 14.60 -4.82
C GLU A 148 11.51 13.46 -4.56
N TRP A 149 11.41 13.05 -3.30
CA TRP A 149 10.29 12.23 -2.82
C TRP A 149 9.20 13.15 -2.28
N VAL A 150 8.01 13.11 -2.88
CA VAL A 150 6.89 14.00 -2.51
C VAL A 150 5.54 13.29 -2.59
N PRO A 151 4.50 13.78 -1.90
CA PRO A 151 3.16 13.26 -2.08
C PRO A 151 2.70 13.41 -3.54
N PRO A 152 2.05 12.39 -4.14
CA PRO A 152 1.54 12.44 -5.50
C PRO A 152 0.68 13.67 -5.85
N THR A 153 0.01 14.30 -4.88
CA THR A 153 -0.74 15.54 -5.15
C THR A 153 0.16 16.72 -5.54
N ALA A 154 1.48 16.64 -5.32
CA ALA A 154 2.47 17.56 -5.86
C ALA A 154 2.54 17.57 -7.41
N LEU A 155 2.17 16.46 -8.08
CA LEU A 155 2.04 16.43 -9.55
C LEU A 155 1.05 17.49 -10.06
N ARG A 156 0.02 17.84 -9.28
CA ARG A 156 -0.97 18.87 -9.64
C ARG A 156 -0.45 20.30 -9.49
N ARG A 157 0.70 20.48 -8.81
CA ARG A 157 1.25 21.77 -8.38
C ARG A 157 2.57 22.11 -9.06
N ARG A 158 3.04 21.27 -9.99
CA ARG A 158 4.32 21.38 -10.70
C ARG A 158 4.11 21.40 -12.21
N GLU A 159 5.06 21.98 -12.93
CA GLU A 159 5.14 21.86 -14.38
C GLU A 159 5.65 20.45 -14.74
N THR A 160 4.74 19.58 -15.15
CA THR A 160 5.02 18.16 -15.44
C THR A 160 5.09 17.87 -16.95
N VAL A 161 5.66 16.71 -17.29
CA VAL A 161 5.43 16.10 -18.61
C VAL A 161 3.92 15.91 -18.85
N PRO A 162 3.44 15.94 -20.12
CA PRO A 162 2.01 15.83 -20.41
C PRO A 162 1.37 14.60 -19.77
N ASP A 163 0.13 14.75 -19.29
CA ASP A 163 -0.69 13.69 -18.70
C ASP A 163 -0.06 12.89 -17.54
N LEU A 164 1.00 13.37 -16.87
CA LEU A 164 1.64 12.64 -15.76
C LEU A 164 0.66 12.27 -14.62
N TRP A 165 -0.27 13.16 -14.27
CA TRP A 165 -1.32 12.82 -13.30
C TRP A 165 -2.26 11.73 -13.81
N ARG A 166 -2.60 11.74 -15.11
CA ARG A 166 -3.42 10.69 -15.73
C ARG A 166 -2.70 9.34 -15.69
N SER A 167 -1.37 9.31 -15.80
CA SER A 167 -0.57 8.11 -15.53
C SER A 167 -0.68 7.65 -14.08
N TYR A 168 -0.56 8.56 -13.11
CA TYR A 168 -0.69 8.23 -11.68
C TYR A 168 -2.11 7.73 -11.32
N ASP A 169 -3.15 8.37 -11.85
CA ASP A 169 -4.56 8.04 -11.62
C ASP A 169 -4.91 6.61 -12.07
N ARG A 170 -4.20 6.05 -13.06
CA ARG A 170 -4.32 4.64 -13.47
C ARG A 170 -3.76 3.63 -12.46
N VAL A 171 -2.89 4.06 -11.55
CA VAL A 171 -2.16 3.16 -10.63
C VAL A 171 -2.35 3.45 -9.15
N ARG A 172 -2.82 4.66 -8.78
CA ARG A 172 -3.11 5.07 -7.39
C ARG A 172 -4.14 4.15 -6.71
N PRO A 173 -4.15 4.04 -5.37
CA PRO A 173 -5.20 3.30 -4.70
C PRO A 173 -6.58 3.94 -4.93
N THR A 174 -7.60 3.09 -4.93
CA THR A 174 -9.04 3.42 -4.90
C THR A 174 -9.72 2.64 -3.79
N VAL A 175 -10.96 3.00 -3.44
CA VAL A 175 -11.79 2.28 -2.46
C VAL A 175 -11.89 0.79 -2.79
N GLU A 176 -12.17 0.46 -4.06
CA GLU A 176 -12.30 -0.93 -4.53
C GLU A 176 -11.00 -1.70 -4.35
N THR A 177 -9.85 -1.04 -4.50
CA THR A 177 -8.55 -1.71 -4.35
C THR A 177 -8.20 -1.94 -2.89
N VAL A 178 -8.60 -1.05 -1.98
CA VAL A 178 -8.50 -1.27 -0.52
C VAL A 178 -9.45 -2.40 -0.08
N ALA A 179 -10.66 -2.46 -0.65
CA ALA A 179 -11.67 -3.49 -0.38
C ALA A 179 -11.36 -4.85 -1.06
N GLY A 180 -10.57 -4.87 -2.14
CA GLY A 180 -10.23 -6.08 -2.89
C GLY A 180 -8.95 -6.78 -2.44
N ASP A 181 -8.01 -6.05 -1.82
CA ASP A 181 -6.68 -6.56 -1.48
C ASP A 181 -6.69 -7.43 -0.21
N THR A 182 -6.61 -8.74 -0.39
CA THR A 182 -6.50 -9.76 0.68
C THR A 182 -5.07 -10.24 0.92
N ALA A 183 -4.08 -9.62 0.28
CA ALA A 183 -2.68 -10.02 0.35
C ALA A 183 -1.89 -9.21 1.39
N HIS A 184 -2.24 -7.92 1.55
CA HIS A 184 -1.55 -7.01 2.47
C HIS A 184 -2.24 -6.91 3.85
N GLY A 185 -1.45 -6.61 4.88
CA GLY A 185 -1.94 -6.45 6.26
C GLY A 185 -2.55 -5.08 6.55
N ALA A 186 -3.27 -4.98 7.66
CA ALA A 186 -4.08 -3.80 8.03
C ALA A 186 -3.33 -2.45 8.03
N ALA A 187 -2.04 -2.44 8.43
CA ALA A 187 -1.23 -1.21 8.44
C ALA A 187 -1.06 -0.65 7.01
N TRP A 188 -0.67 -1.48 6.04
CA TRP A 188 -0.51 -1.09 4.63
C TRP A 188 -1.84 -0.61 4.04
N LEU A 189 -2.93 -1.35 4.28
CA LEU A 189 -4.26 -0.99 3.77
C LEU A 189 -4.79 0.34 4.32
N SER A 190 -4.52 0.64 5.59
CA SER A 190 -4.89 1.93 6.19
C SER A 190 -4.13 3.13 5.62
N LEU A 191 -2.86 2.96 5.24
CA LEU A 191 -2.10 3.99 4.51
C LEU A 191 -2.71 4.23 3.12
N ARG A 192 -3.10 3.16 2.41
CA ARG A 192 -3.79 3.28 1.11
C ARG A 192 -5.14 3.99 1.24
N ALA A 193 -5.90 3.75 2.30
CA ALA A 193 -7.16 4.46 2.55
C ALA A 193 -6.94 5.98 2.74
N LEU A 194 -5.88 6.37 3.44
CA LEU A 194 -5.49 7.79 3.55
C LEU A 194 -5.01 8.37 2.21
N GLU A 195 -4.29 7.61 1.38
CA GLU A 195 -3.92 8.01 0.03
C GLU A 195 -5.15 8.25 -0.87
N VAL A 196 -6.17 7.37 -0.82
CA VAL A 196 -7.45 7.57 -1.52
C VAL A 196 -8.09 8.89 -1.10
N LEU A 197 -8.21 9.12 0.22
CA LEU A 197 -8.83 10.32 0.77
C LEU A 197 -8.07 11.60 0.38
N ARG A 198 -6.74 11.57 0.44
CA ARG A 198 -5.85 12.64 -0.02
C ARG A 198 -6.03 12.94 -1.52
N ASP A 199 -6.05 11.92 -2.36
CA ASP A 199 -6.06 12.09 -3.81
C ASP A 199 -7.44 12.55 -4.32
N GLU A 200 -8.54 12.03 -3.76
CA GLU A 200 -9.89 12.55 -4.06
C GLU A 200 -10.06 13.99 -3.57
N ALA A 201 -9.50 14.34 -2.41
CA ALA A 201 -9.51 15.71 -1.92
C ALA A 201 -8.76 16.66 -2.87
N ALA A 202 -7.56 16.29 -3.34
CA ALA A 202 -6.81 17.07 -4.32
C ALA A 202 -7.55 17.22 -5.66
N LEU A 203 -8.23 16.18 -6.12
CA LEU A 203 -9.10 16.25 -7.32
C LEU A 203 -10.31 17.18 -7.12
N ALA A 204 -10.89 17.23 -5.91
CA ALA A 204 -11.97 18.16 -5.61
C ALA A 204 -11.50 19.63 -5.60
N ILE A 205 -10.27 19.92 -5.14
CA ILE A 205 -9.67 21.26 -5.20
C ILE A 205 -9.54 21.74 -6.67
N GLU A 206 -9.08 20.88 -7.58
CA GLU A 206 -8.99 21.23 -9.01
C GLU A 206 -10.37 21.53 -9.61
N ARG A 207 -11.35 20.62 -9.41
CA ARG A 207 -12.71 20.77 -9.94
C ARG A 207 -13.35 22.10 -9.53
N ALA A 208 -13.02 22.59 -8.33
CA ALA A 208 -13.45 23.90 -7.83
C ALA A 208 -12.77 25.09 -8.54
N ASN A 209 -11.49 24.95 -8.91
CA ASN A 209 -10.70 26.01 -9.56
C ASN A 209 -11.02 26.16 -11.06
N ASP A 210 -11.33 25.06 -11.76
CA ASP A 210 -11.51 25.06 -13.22
C ASP A 210 -12.76 25.80 -13.72
N GLY A 211 -13.72 26.11 -12.86
CA GLY A 211 -14.96 26.84 -13.19
C GLY A 211 -15.89 26.15 -14.19
N ARG A 212 -15.51 24.98 -14.72
CA ARG A 212 -16.29 24.12 -15.63
C ARG A 212 -16.99 22.96 -14.90
N GLY A 213 -16.64 22.71 -13.65
CA GLY A 213 -17.35 21.77 -12.79
C GLY A 213 -18.80 22.24 -12.55
N ALA A 214 -19.76 21.35 -12.77
CA ALA A 214 -21.18 21.64 -12.53
C ALA A 214 -21.46 21.75 -11.02
N GLY A 215 -21.24 22.92 -10.44
CA GLY A 215 -21.71 23.29 -9.09
C GLY A 215 -20.91 22.74 -7.90
N ILE A 216 -19.81 22.02 -8.12
CA ILE A 216 -18.93 21.52 -7.06
C ILE A 216 -17.70 22.42 -6.94
N GLY A 217 -17.91 23.61 -6.36
CA GLY A 217 -16.84 24.47 -5.86
C GLY A 217 -16.39 24.06 -4.45
N ASP A 218 -15.51 24.86 -3.85
CA ASP A 218 -15.06 24.73 -2.44
C ASP A 218 -16.25 25.03 -1.50
N GLY A 219 -17.05 24.00 -1.21
CA GLY A 219 -18.35 24.15 -0.56
C GLY A 219 -19.05 22.81 -0.26
N PRO A 220 -20.33 22.83 0.19
CA PRO A 220 -20.98 21.65 0.77
C PRO A 220 -20.98 20.42 -0.14
N ALA A 221 -21.19 20.60 -1.45
CA ALA A 221 -21.22 19.48 -2.40
C ALA A 221 -19.87 18.75 -2.55
N SER A 222 -18.72 19.44 -2.39
CA SER A 222 -17.42 18.76 -2.37
C SER A 222 -17.18 18.03 -1.06
N TRP A 223 -17.64 18.60 0.06
CA TRP A 223 -17.57 17.96 1.36
C TRP A 223 -18.43 16.68 1.42
N ASP A 224 -19.68 16.75 0.95
CA ASP A 224 -20.60 15.60 0.92
C ASP A 224 -20.04 14.44 0.07
N ALA A 225 -19.41 14.74 -1.07
CA ALA A 225 -18.78 13.74 -1.93
C ALA A 225 -17.55 13.09 -1.26
N LEU A 226 -16.68 13.87 -0.61
CA LEU A 226 -15.53 13.33 0.13
C LEU A 226 -15.95 12.57 1.39
N THR A 227 -17.04 12.99 2.03
CA THR A 227 -17.68 12.29 3.14
C THR A 227 -18.25 10.94 2.70
N ALA A 228 -18.78 10.82 1.48
CA ALA A 228 -19.18 9.53 0.91
C ALA A 228 -17.97 8.61 0.69
N VAL A 229 -16.90 9.09 0.03
CA VAL A 229 -15.64 8.32 -0.14
C VAL A 229 -15.08 7.88 1.21
N ALA A 230 -15.08 8.76 2.22
CA ALA A 230 -14.63 8.43 3.56
C ALA A 230 -15.49 7.31 4.17
N ARG A 231 -16.82 7.34 4.04
CA ARG A 231 -17.71 6.26 4.50
C ARG A 231 -17.45 4.94 3.77
N ASP A 232 -17.29 4.96 2.45
CA ASP A 232 -16.99 3.75 1.67
C ASP A 232 -15.64 3.12 2.09
N LEU A 233 -14.66 3.94 2.50
CA LEU A 233 -13.38 3.47 3.07
C LEU A 233 -13.52 2.85 4.47
N LEU A 234 -14.48 3.28 5.29
CA LEU A 234 -14.77 2.65 6.58
C LEU A 234 -15.28 1.21 6.38
N ASP A 235 -16.14 1.02 5.38
CA ASP A 235 -16.78 -0.27 5.08
C ASP A 235 -15.90 -1.21 4.23
N ALA A 236 -14.79 -0.72 3.65
CA ALA A 236 -13.88 -1.50 2.82
C ALA A 236 -13.18 -2.66 3.56
N ARG A 237 -12.90 -2.48 4.87
CA ARG A 237 -12.16 -3.45 5.70
C ARG A 237 -12.71 -3.50 7.15
N PRO A 238 -13.93 -4.04 7.36
CA PRO A 238 -14.62 -3.96 8.65
C PRO A 238 -13.91 -4.68 9.80
N SER A 239 -13.08 -5.70 9.52
CA SER A 239 -12.28 -6.41 10.53
C SER A 239 -10.98 -5.69 10.93
N MET A 240 -10.63 -4.56 10.29
CA MET A 240 -9.37 -3.84 10.48
C MET A 240 -9.64 -2.43 11.02
N ALA A 241 -9.77 -2.31 12.34
CA ALA A 241 -10.10 -1.06 13.03
C ALA A 241 -9.22 0.14 12.61
N VAL A 242 -7.95 -0.11 12.32
CA VAL A 242 -6.98 0.90 11.88
C VAL A 242 -7.35 1.64 10.60
N VAL A 243 -8.08 1.00 9.66
CA VAL A 243 -8.59 1.67 8.46
C VAL A 243 -9.64 2.70 8.86
N ALA A 244 -10.63 2.27 9.65
CA ALA A 244 -11.71 3.13 10.13
C ALA A 244 -11.20 4.26 11.04
N ASN A 245 -10.28 3.97 11.95
CA ASN A 245 -9.75 4.92 12.93
C ASN A 245 -8.89 6.00 12.26
N ARG A 246 -8.00 5.63 11.32
CA ARG A 246 -7.16 6.61 10.60
C ARG A 246 -7.98 7.51 9.69
N VAL A 247 -8.98 6.96 8.98
CA VAL A 247 -9.94 7.76 8.18
C VAL A 247 -10.79 8.68 9.07
N ASN A 248 -11.32 8.16 10.20
CA ASN A 248 -12.05 8.97 11.17
C ASN A 248 -11.22 10.16 11.67
N ARG A 249 -9.96 9.91 12.09
CA ARG A 249 -9.04 10.94 12.61
C ARG A 249 -8.77 12.05 11.57
N ALA A 250 -8.62 11.68 10.30
CA ALA A 250 -8.41 12.65 9.22
C ALA A 250 -9.67 13.50 8.95
N MET A 251 -10.85 12.88 8.93
CA MET A 251 -12.12 13.59 8.72
C MET A 251 -12.50 14.49 9.90
N ASP A 252 -12.29 14.05 11.14
CA ASP A 252 -12.49 14.83 12.36
C ASP A 252 -11.58 16.08 12.39
N ALA A 253 -10.30 15.92 12.08
CA ALA A 253 -9.36 17.05 11.96
C ALA A 253 -9.79 18.08 10.88
N ALA A 254 -10.45 17.63 9.80
CA ALA A 254 -10.94 18.49 8.72
C ALA A 254 -12.33 19.11 8.97
N VAL A 255 -13.14 18.54 9.88
CA VAL A 255 -14.57 18.90 10.05
C VAL A 255 -14.80 20.37 10.46
N GLY A 256 -13.83 21.00 11.12
CA GLY A 256 -13.91 22.41 11.49
C GLY A 256 -13.82 23.39 10.31
N ALA A 257 -13.21 22.96 9.20
CA ALA A 257 -13.06 23.78 7.98
C ALA A 257 -14.04 23.37 6.87
N THR A 258 -14.44 22.10 6.80
CA THR A 258 -15.33 21.53 5.78
C THR A 258 -14.86 21.69 4.32
N THR A 259 -13.55 21.83 4.08
CA THR A 259 -12.98 21.99 2.73
C THR A 259 -12.16 20.77 2.28
N PRO A 260 -12.06 20.50 0.97
CA PRO A 260 -11.14 19.49 0.44
C PRO A 260 -9.68 19.73 0.83
N ALA A 261 -9.24 21.00 0.89
CA ALA A 261 -7.87 21.33 1.30
C ALA A 261 -7.57 20.92 2.76
N ALA A 262 -8.56 20.98 3.66
CA ALA A 262 -8.41 20.49 5.02
C ALA A 262 -8.33 18.95 5.07
N ILE A 263 -9.13 18.25 4.25
CA ILE A 263 -9.05 16.79 4.13
C ILE A 263 -7.69 16.35 3.57
N GLU A 264 -7.19 16.97 2.51
CA GLU A 264 -5.88 16.63 1.93
C GLU A 264 -4.76 16.80 2.97
N ALA A 265 -4.74 17.93 3.70
CA ALA A 265 -3.77 18.19 4.75
C ALA A 265 -3.86 17.18 5.90
N ALA A 266 -5.07 16.88 6.38
CA ALA A 266 -5.30 15.92 7.46
C ALA A 266 -4.95 14.47 7.05
N ALA A 267 -5.16 14.11 5.78
CA ALA A 267 -4.76 12.81 5.25
C ALA A 267 -3.24 12.67 5.09
N LEU A 268 -2.54 13.75 4.68
CA LEU A 268 -1.06 13.80 4.66
C LEU A 268 -0.46 13.63 6.06
N GLU A 269 -0.91 14.43 7.03
CA GLU A 269 -0.50 14.28 8.44
C GLU A 269 -0.90 12.91 9.00
N GLY A 270 -2.02 12.35 8.50
CA GLY A 270 -2.45 10.97 8.70
C GLY A 270 -1.39 9.94 8.34
N ILE A 271 -0.84 10.04 7.13
CA ILE A 271 0.16 9.11 6.57
C ILE A 271 1.49 9.19 7.34
N GLU A 272 1.95 10.40 7.64
CA GLU A 272 3.18 10.63 8.41
C GLU A 272 3.04 10.06 9.82
N ARG A 273 1.96 10.40 10.53
CA ARG A 273 1.66 9.89 11.89
C ARG A 273 1.51 8.38 11.92
N ALA A 274 0.84 7.80 10.92
CA ALA A 274 0.66 6.36 10.80
C ALA A 274 2.00 5.62 10.72
N THR A 275 2.91 6.11 9.87
CA THR A 275 4.25 5.53 9.69
C THR A 275 5.10 5.70 10.96
N ALA A 276 5.04 6.86 11.61
CA ALA A 276 5.72 7.12 12.87
C ALA A 276 5.22 6.20 14.00
N ALA A 277 3.89 6.06 14.17
CA ALA A 277 3.30 5.23 15.21
C ALA A 277 3.67 3.74 15.07
N ASP A 278 3.69 3.20 13.85
CA ASP A 278 4.14 1.83 13.62
C ASP A 278 5.66 1.67 13.92
N ALA A 279 6.51 2.66 13.64
CA ALA A 279 7.93 2.64 13.98
C ALA A 279 8.21 2.79 15.49
N ASP A 280 7.50 3.70 16.17
CA ASP A 280 7.63 3.95 17.61
C ASP A 280 7.10 2.78 18.44
N ALA A 281 5.99 2.15 18.02
CA ALA A 281 5.51 0.90 18.63
C ALA A 281 6.52 -0.24 18.50
N ALA A 282 7.17 -0.38 17.33
CA ALA A 282 8.23 -1.36 17.12
C ALA A 282 9.46 -1.08 18.01
N ALA A 283 9.86 0.19 18.15
CA ALA A 283 10.97 0.58 19.02
C ALA A 283 10.68 0.29 20.51
N LEU A 284 9.49 0.63 21.00
CA LEU A 284 9.07 0.34 22.37
C LEU A 284 8.86 -1.16 22.64
N ALA A 285 8.52 -1.95 21.61
CA ALA A 285 8.49 -3.39 21.72
C ALA A 285 9.89 -4.00 21.81
N ALA A 286 10.84 -3.54 20.99
CA ALA A 286 12.23 -4.01 21.01
C ALA A 286 12.88 -3.90 22.40
N ASP A 287 12.67 -2.78 23.10
CA ASP A 287 13.15 -2.54 24.48
C ASP A 287 12.58 -3.53 25.52
N ARG A 288 11.62 -4.39 25.15
CA ARG A 288 10.94 -5.38 25.99
C ARG A 288 11.15 -6.83 25.54
N LEU A 289 11.71 -7.07 24.36
CA LEU A 289 11.84 -8.44 23.85
C LEU A 289 12.96 -9.19 24.59
N PRO A 290 12.71 -10.42 25.06
CA PRO A 290 13.75 -11.28 25.60
C PRO A 290 14.60 -11.94 24.50
N ASP A 291 15.70 -12.56 24.88
CA ASP A 291 16.64 -13.20 23.95
C ASP A 291 16.05 -14.38 23.16
N ARG A 292 14.96 -15.00 23.64
CA ARG A 292 14.29 -16.13 22.97
C ARG A 292 12.82 -15.86 22.79
N ILE A 293 12.43 -15.56 21.56
CA ILE A 293 11.04 -15.26 21.19
C ILE A 293 10.44 -16.29 20.24
N ALA A 294 9.12 -16.27 20.14
CA ALA A 294 8.39 -16.91 19.05
C ALA A 294 7.41 -15.95 18.38
N THR A 295 7.10 -16.16 17.11
CA THR A 295 6.10 -15.37 16.38
C THR A 295 5.27 -16.21 15.39
N VAL A 296 4.14 -15.65 14.97
CA VAL A 296 3.18 -16.26 14.03
C VAL A 296 2.84 -15.24 12.95
N SER A 297 2.69 -15.73 11.72
CA SER A 297 2.35 -14.95 10.53
C SER A 297 3.41 -13.88 10.21
N ARG A 298 2.99 -12.79 9.59
CA ARG A 298 3.81 -11.67 9.12
C ARG A 298 3.21 -10.37 9.63
N SER A 299 3.98 -9.63 10.42
CA SER A 299 3.63 -8.30 10.90
C SER A 299 4.85 -7.40 10.76
N GLY A 300 4.73 -6.30 9.99
CA GLY A 300 5.82 -5.36 9.79
C GLY A 300 6.30 -4.71 11.09
N THR A 301 5.36 -4.36 11.98
CA THR A 301 5.66 -3.81 13.32
C THR A 301 6.43 -4.80 14.19
N VAL A 302 6.13 -6.11 14.10
CA VAL A 302 6.89 -7.15 14.82
C VAL A 302 8.26 -7.38 14.17
N ALA A 303 8.34 -7.46 12.85
CA ALA A 303 9.61 -7.62 12.14
C ALA A 303 10.59 -6.48 12.50
N ALA A 304 10.14 -5.23 12.46
CA ALA A 304 10.93 -4.06 12.87
C ALA A 304 11.33 -4.09 14.36
N ALA A 305 10.50 -4.66 15.24
CA ALA A 305 10.85 -4.83 16.66
C ALA A 305 11.93 -5.91 16.85
N VAL A 306 11.82 -7.04 16.13
CA VAL A 306 12.80 -8.14 16.15
C VAL A 306 14.14 -7.71 15.55
N GLU A 307 14.11 -7.02 14.40
CA GLU A 307 15.28 -6.41 13.75
C GLU A 307 16.04 -5.44 14.66
N ARG A 308 15.32 -4.74 15.54
CA ARG A 308 15.90 -3.78 16.48
C ARG A 308 16.39 -4.43 17.77
N ALA A 309 15.72 -5.49 18.24
CA ALA A 309 16.09 -6.20 19.45
C ALA A 309 17.26 -7.17 19.24
N ASP A 310 17.40 -7.73 18.03
CA ASP A 310 18.42 -8.73 17.66
C ASP A 310 18.52 -9.91 18.65
N PRO A 311 17.40 -10.63 18.91
CA PRO A 311 17.33 -11.68 19.94
C PRO A 311 18.16 -12.92 19.57
N GLU A 312 18.76 -13.60 20.55
CA GLU A 312 19.56 -14.82 20.33
C GLU A 312 18.84 -15.91 19.50
N ALA A 313 17.51 -16.07 19.65
CA ALA A 313 16.74 -17.08 18.92
C ALA A 313 15.29 -16.66 18.62
N VAL A 314 14.82 -17.02 17.42
CA VAL A 314 13.45 -16.76 16.96
C VAL A 314 12.80 -18.04 16.43
N LEU A 315 11.72 -18.47 17.08
CA LEU A 315 10.86 -19.58 16.64
C LEU A 315 9.68 -19.06 15.81
N VAL A 316 9.57 -19.46 14.55
CA VAL A 316 8.53 -18.96 13.63
C VAL A 316 7.59 -20.09 13.23
N ALA A 317 6.28 -19.88 13.38
CA ALA A 317 5.26 -20.79 12.85
C ALA A 317 5.01 -20.52 11.35
N GLU A 318 4.98 -21.56 10.51
CA GLU A 318 4.86 -21.36 9.05
C GLU A 318 3.59 -20.62 8.63
N SER A 319 2.51 -20.70 9.42
CA SER A 319 1.23 -19.98 9.27
C SER A 319 0.39 -20.47 8.08
N ARG A 320 -0.10 -21.71 8.14
CA ARG A 320 -1.03 -22.25 7.13
C ARG A 320 -2.38 -21.49 7.12
N PRO A 321 -3.07 -21.43 5.96
CA PRO A 321 -2.68 -22.03 4.68
C PRO A 321 -1.69 -21.18 3.87
N GLY A 322 -1.63 -19.87 4.11
CA GLY A 322 -0.88 -18.90 3.28
C GLY A 322 0.64 -18.99 3.39
N ARG A 323 1.13 -19.64 4.45
CA ARG A 323 2.55 -19.85 4.77
C ARG A 323 3.31 -18.54 4.98
N GLU A 324 2.62 -17.51 5.48
CA GLU A 324 3.18 -16.16 5.58
C GLU A 324 4.41 -16.06 6.50
N GLY A 325 4.53 -16.96 7.48
CA GLY A 325 5.65 -17.04 8.42
C GLY A 325 6.96 -17.55 7.79
N VAL A 326 6.92 -18.17 6.61
CA VAL A 326 8.15 -18.52 5.87
C VAL A 326 8.95 -17.25 5.53
N GLY A 327 8.28 -16.25 4.96
CA GLY A 327 8.92 -14.96 4.64
C GLY A 327 9.33 -14.16 5.88
N THR A 328 8.64 -14.34 7.01
CA THR A 328 9.07 -13.78 8.30
C THR A 328 10.38 -14.44 8.77
N ALA A 329 10.51 -15.75 8.65
CA ALA A 329 11.72 -16.47 9.04
C ALA A 329 12.91 -16.16 8.10
N GLU A 330 12.67 -16.06 6.79
CA GLU A 330 13.66 -15.63 5.81
C GLU A 330 14.17 -14.23 6.13
N ARG A 331 13.26 -13.25 6.29
CA ARG A 331 13.62 -11.86 6.62
C ARG A 331 14.45 -11.77 7.90
N VAL A 332 14.02 -12.40 9.00
CA VAL A 332 14.77 -12.35 10.27
C VAL A 332 16.16 -12.97 10.10
N ALA A 333 16.31 -14.06 9.36
CA ALA A 333 17.61 -14.68 9.10
C ALA A 333 18.53 -13.85 8.17
N GLU A 334 17.97 -12.91 7.41
CA GLU A 334 18.71 -11.97 6.55
C GLU A 334 19.10 -10.68 7.28
N THR A 335 18.32 -10.25 8.29
CA THR A 335 18.44 -8.94 8.94
C THR A 335 18.95 -8.97 10.40
N THR A 336 19.11 -10.16 11.01
CA THR A 336 19.54 -10.32 12.41
C THR A 336 20.59 -11.43 12.54
N ASP A 337 21.34 -11.46 13.66
CA ASP A 337 22.26 -12.57 13.98
C ASP A 337 21.55 -13.76 14.67
N ALA A 338 20.20 -13.73 14.74
CA ALA A 338 19.37 -14.66 15.48
C ALA A 338 19.41 -16.11 14.98
N ALA A 339 19.36 -17.08 15.90
CA ALA A 339 19.15 -18.49 15.58
C ALA A 339 17.67 -18.75 15.19
N VAL A 340 17.34 -18.56 13.91
CA VAL A 340 15.97 -18.74 13.39
C VAL A 340 15.60 -20.22 13.24
N THR A 341 14.44 -20.61 13.78
CA THR A 341 13.83 -21.94 13.60
C THR A 341 12.40 -21.81 13.04
N LEU A 342 12.19 -22.24 11.79
CA LEU A 342 10.85 -22.39 11.23
C LEU A 342 10.22 -23.72 11.65
N THR A 343 8.94 -23.73 12.04
CA THR A 343 8.20 -24.93 12.42
C THR A 343 6.76 -24.94 11.89
N THR A 344 6.09 -26.10 11.93
CA THR A 344 4.68 -26.19 11.53
C THR A 344 3.78 -25.68 12.66
N ASP A 345 2.61 -25.14 12.32
CA ASP A 345 1.68 -24.55 13.30
C ASP A 345 1.28 -25.55 14.41
N ALA A 346 1.12 -26.83 14.04
CA ALA A 346 0.80 -27.92 14.96
C ALA A 346 1.98 -28.33 15.87
N ALA A 347 3.22 -28.04 15.50
CA ALA A 347 4.42 -28.31 16.30
C ALA A 347 4.77 -27.15 17.24
N LEU A 348 4.25 -25.94 17.00
CA LEU A 348 4.62 -24.72 17.72
C LEU A 348 4.60 -24.88 19.25
N ALA A 349 3.54 -25.49 19.81
CA ALA A 349 3.41 -25.69 21.25
C ALA A 349 4.48 -26.61 21.87
N ASP A 350 4.85 -27.70 21.17
CA ASP A 350 5.95 -28.58 21.58
C ASP A 350 7.30 -27.85 21.48
N ARG A 351 7.50 -27.10 20.38
CA ARG A 351 8.73 -26.33 20.17
C ARG A 351 8.92 -25.23 21.21
N LEU A 352 7.89 -24.43 21.51
CA LEU A 352 7.88 -23.41 22.57
C LEU A 352 8.40 -23.98 23.90
N ALA A 353 7.82 -25.11 24.34
CA ALA A 353 8.21 -25.78 25.58
C ALA A 353 9.62 -26.39 25.52
N ALA A 354 10.05 -26.88 24.35
CA ALA A 354 11.35 -27.52 24.17
C ALA A 354 12.53 -26.56 23.98
N THR A 355 12.30 -25.34 23.47
CA THR A 355 13.36 -24.35 23.19
C THR A 355 13.50 -23.26 24.26
N GLY A 356 12.63 -23.25 25.27
CA GLY A 356 12.70 -22.25 26.34
C GLY A 356 12.48 -20.83 25.83
N VAL A 357 11.44 -20.66 24.98
CA VAL A 357 10.97 -19.34 24.57
C VAL A 357 10.43 -18.60 25.79
N GLU A 358 10.77 -17.32 25.88
CA GLU A 358 10.45 -16.43 27.00
C GLU A 358 9.26 -15.53 26.68
N ALA A 359 9.03 -15.19 25.40
CA ALA A 359 7.83 -14.51 24.95
C ALA A 359 7.33 -14.94 23.55
N VAL A 360 6.02 -15.03 23.37
CA VAL A 360 5.35 -15.00 22.06
C VAL A 360 5.06 -13.55 21.69
N VAL A 361 5.52 -13.11 20.53
CA VAL A 361 5.40 -11.74 20.03
C VAL A 361 4.59 -11.76 18.74
N VAL A 362 3.45 -11.08 18.72
CA VAL A 362 2.50 -11.11 17.59
C VAL A 362 2.00 -9.71 17.22
N GLY A 363 1.51 -9.56 15.99
CA GLY A 363 0.78 -8.37 15.58
C GLY A 363 -0.67 -8.38 16.06
N ALA A 364 -1.42 -7.37 15.62
CA ALA A 364 -2.87 -7.37 15.60
C ALA A 364 -3.38 -6.77 14.28
N ASP A 365 -4.58 -7.17 13.87
CA ASP A 365 -5.39 -6.46 12.87
C ASP A 365 -6.40 -5.55 13.57
N THR A 366 -6.98 -6.01 14.69
CA THR A 366 -7.82 -5.22 15.61
C THR A 366 -7.58 -5.64 17.06
N VAL A 367 -7.47 -4.68 17.97
CA VAL A 367 -7.59 -4.90 19.43
C VAL A 367 -8.96 -4.36 19.87
N PHE A 368 -9.78 -5.20 20.51
CA PHE A 368 -11.12 -4.80 20.95
C PHE A 368 -11.09 -3.99 22.26
N PRO A 369 -12.13 -3.19 22.57
CA PRO A 369 -12.18 -2.39 23.80
C PRO A 369 -12.19 -3.24 25.10
N ASP A 370 -12.51 -4.53 25.01
CA ASP A 370 -12.45 -5.48 26.13
C ASP A 370 -11.10 -6.19 26.28
N GLY A 371 -10.11 -5.83 25.44
CA GLY A 371 -8.76 -6.40 25.43
C GLY A 371 -8.61 -7.68 24.59
N ARG A 372 -9.68 -8.22 23.99
CA ARG A 372 -9.54 -9.31 23.00
C ARG A 372 -8.73 -8.83 21.79
N VAL A 373 -7.99 -9.73 21.15
CA VAL A 373 -7.16 -9.40 19.98
C VAL A 373 -7.57 -10.26 18.79
N LEU A 374 -7.94 -9.60 17.69
CA LEU A 374 -8.11 -10.19 16.37
C LEU A 374 -6.78 -10.09 15.63
N ASN A 375 -6.22 -11.24 15.27
CA ASN A 375 -5.01 -11.35 14.46
C ASN A 375 -5.07 -12.64 13.62
N LYS A 376 -4.08 -12.89 12.75
CA LYS A 376 -4.01 -14.11 11.92
C LYS A 376 -4.29 -15.38 12.73
N VAL A 377 -5.05 -16.31 12.14
CA VAL A 377 -5.31 -17.63 12.70
C VAL A 377 -4.00 -18.33 13.11
N GLY A 378 -4.01 -18.94 14.30
CA GLY A 378 -2.83 -19.48 14.97
C GLY A 378 -2.36 -18.61 16.15
N THR A 379 -2.74 -17.32 16.19
CA THR A 379 -2.36 -16.40 17.28
C THR A 379 -2.91 -16.89 18.63
N ARG A 380 -4.19 -17.22 18.71
CA ARG A 380 -4.80 -17.76 19.93
C ARG A 380 -4.13 -19.05 20.40
N ALA A 381 -3.72 -19.91 19.46
CA ALA A 381 -3.05 -21.17 19.78
C ALA A 381 -1.63 -20.93 20.32
N ALA A 382 -0.89 -19.97 19.75
CA ALA A 382 0.42 -19.58 20.24
C ALA A 382 0.37 -18.94 21.63
N ALA A 383 -0.58 -18.02 21.86
CA ALA A 383 -0.79 -17.39 23.17
C ALA A 383 -1.18 -18.40 24.25
N ALA A 384 -2.06 -19.36 23.93
CA ALA A 384 -2.41 -20.45 24.85
C ALA A 384 -1.23 -21.39 25.15
N ALA A 385 -0.34 -21.62 24.17
CA ALA A 385 0.89 -22.39 24.37
C ALA A 385 1.92 -21.63 25.21
N ALA A 386 2.06 -20.30 25.02
CA ALA A 386 2.91 -19.43 25.85
C ALA A 386 2.49 -19.48 27.32
N ALA A 387 1.21 -19.24 27.60
CA ALA A 387 0.65 -19.33 28.95
C ALA A 387 0.82 -20.73 29.59
N THR A 388 0.80 -21.80 28.80
CA THR A 388 1.06 -23.18 29.27
C THR A 388 2.55 -23.42 29.56
N ALA A 389 3.44 -22.79 28.80
CA ALA A 389 4.90 -22.87 28.98
C ALA A 389 5.43 -21.93 30.08
N GLY A 390 4.65 -20.93 30.49
CA GLY A 390 5.08 -19.86 31.39
C GLY A 390 5.89 -18.77 30.68
N ALA A 391 5.62 -18.56 29.39
CA ALA A 391 6.18 -17.48 28.57
C ALA A 391 5.13 -16.37 28.41
N ASP A 392 5.60 -15.11 28.31
CA ASP A 392 4.74 -13.95 28.11
C ASP A 392 4.10 -13.96 26.70
N CYS A 393 2.99 -13.24 26.51
CA CYS A 393 2.44 -12.95 25.19
C CYS A 393 2.29 -11.43 24.96
N TYR A 394 3.12 -10.90 24.06
CA TYR A 394 3.15 -9.48 23.69
C TYR A 394 2.49 -9.23 22.33
N VAL A 395 1.53 -8.30 22.30
CA VAL A 395 0.85 -7.86 21.09
C VAL A 395 1.41 -6.51 20.69
N VAL A 396 2.06 -6.41 19.53
CA VAL A 396 2.73 -5.19 19.05
C VAL A 396 1.92 -4.55 17.92
N ALA A 397 1.42 -3.34 18.16
CA ALA A 397 0.55 -2.62 17.23
C ALA A 397 0.54 -1.12 17.51
N ALA A 398 0.45 -0.28 16.46
CA ALA A 398 0.08 1.12 16.65
C ALA A 398 -1.29 1.26 17.34
N SER A 399 -1.47 2.29 18.18
CA SER A 399 -2.69 2.45 18.98
C SER A 399 -3.96 2.59 18.12
N ASP A 400 -3.84 3.14 16.89
CA ASP A 400 -4.90 3.17 15.88
C ASP A 400 -5.52 1.77 15.58
N LYS A 401 -4.87 0.65 15.91
CA LYS A 401 -5.46 -0.70 15.78
C LYS A 401 -6.48 -1.06 16.87
N ILE A 402 -6.61 -0.24 17.92
CA ILE A 402 -7.63 -0.42 18.96
C ILE A 402 -8.98 0.06 18.42
N ALA A 403 -9.94 -0.84 18.30
CA ALA A 403 -11.29 -0.52 17.83
C ALA A 403 -11.94 0.57 18.71
N ALA A 404 -12.67 1.47 18.05
CA ALA A 404 -13.52 2.42 18.75
C ALA A 404 -14.51 1.68 19.66
N ALA A 405 -14.78 2.23 20.84
CA ALA A 405 -15.85 1.76 21.70
C ALA A 405 -17.20 1.90 20.96
N GLU A 406 -18.09 0.92 21.10
CA GLU A 406 -19.44 1.05 20.55
C GLU A 406 -20.13 2.29 21.16
N ALA A 407 -20.58 3.21 20.31
CA ALA A 407 -21.43 4.30 20.74
C ALA A 407 -22.72 3.69 21.33
N ASN A 408 -23.14 4.15 22.51
CA ASN A 408 -24.35 3.69 23.19
C ASN A 408 -25.60 4.02 22.35
N GLY A 409 -25.98 3.12 21.43
CA GLY A 409 -27.13 3.24 20.55
C GLY A 409 -26.78 3.66 19.12
N GLY A 410 -26.56 2.67 18.25
CA GLY A 410 -26.60 2.82 16.80
C GLY A 410 -27.53 1.77 16.19
N ASP A 411 -28.68 2.19 15.67
CA ASP A 411 -29.62 1.31 14.99
C ASP A 411 -29.04 0.81 13.65
N GLY A 412 -29.10 -0.49 13.37
CA GLY A 412 -29.01 -0.99 11.99
C GLY A 412 -28.01 -2.09 11.63
N VAL A 413 -27.99 -3.21 12.36
CA VAL A 413 -27.96 -4.56 11.75
C VAL A 413 -28.82 -5.48 12.63
N ASP A 414 -29.67 -6.32 12.03
CA ASP A 414 -30.60 -7.19 12.76
C ASP A 414 -29.86 -8.07 13.79
N GLY A 415 -30.07 -7.79 15.08
CA GLY A 415 -29.36 -8.41 16.20
C GLY A 415 -29.66 -9.89 16.47
N ALA A 416 -30.32 -10.58 15.52
CA ALA A 416 -30.56 -12.01 15.59
C ALA A 416 -29.34 -12.84 15.15
N ASP A 417 -28.66 -12.45 14.06
CA ASP A 417 -27.53 -13.21 13.50
C ASP A 417 -26.18 -12.87 14.16
N ARG A 418 -26.09 -11.72 14.86
CA ARG A 418 -24.92 -11.36 15.67
C ARG A 418 -24.88 -12.03 17.05
N ALA A 419 -25.96 -12.69 17.49
CA ALA A 419 -26.04 -13.28 18.83
C ALA A 419 -25.21 -14.57 19.01
N GLU A 420 -24.80 -15.23 17.92
CA GLU A 420 -23.97 -16.45 17.94
C GLU A 420 -22.49 -16.20 17.61
N THR A 421 -22.12 -14.97 17.23
CA THR A 421 -20.72 -14.57 16.99
C THR A 421 -20.26 -13.59 18.04
N ASP A 422 -18.97 -13.62 18.40
CA ASP A 422 -18.35 -12.74 19.40
C ASP A 422 -18.06 -11.32 18.87
N GLY A 423 -18.87 -10.85 17.91
CA GLY A 423 -18.72 -9.56 17.23
C GLY A 423 -17.53 -9.47 16.25
N ALA A 424 -16.70 -10.51 16.14
CA ALA A 424 -15.48 -10.49 15.34
C ALA A 424 -15.66 -11.11 13.95
N ASP A 425 -15.54 -10.28 12.91
CA ASP A 425 -15.38 -10.76 11.53
C ASP A 425 -13.99 -11.38 11.35
N ARG A 426 -13.97 -12.70 11.14
CA ARG A 426 -12.74 -13.50 10.96
C ARG A 426 -12.30 -13.59 9.51
N GLN A 427 -13.18 -13.25 8.56
CA GLN A 427 -13.08 -13.47 7.12
C GLN A 427 -12.78 -14.94 6.71
N GLU A 428 -13.28 -15.39 5.55
CA GLU A 428 -13.03 -16.73 5.03
C GLU A 428 -12.24 -16.65 3.70
N ARG A 429 -11.22 -17.51 3.54
CA ARG A 429 -10.43 -17.66 2.31
C ARG A 429 -11.04 -18.72 1.39
N ASP A 430 -10.47 -18.93 0.19
CA ASP A 430 -10.86 -20.05 -0.67
C ASP A 430 -10.61 -21.39 0.07
N ALA A 431 -11.67 -22.17 0.24
CA ALA A 431 -11.64 -23.52 0.79
C ALA A 431 -10.62 -24.44 0.07
N ARG A 432 -10.34 -24.20 -1.22
CA ARG A 432 -9.41 -25.01 -2.01
C ARG A 432 -7.96 -24.95 -1.52
N GLU A 433 -7.55 -23.91 -0.79
CA GLU A 433 -6.22 -23.82 -0.17
C GLU A 433 -6.00 -24.88 0.93
N VAL A 434 -7.10 -25.37 1.51
CA VAL A 434 -7.14 -26.43 2.52
C VAL A 434 -7.51 -27.77 1.88
N TYR A 435 -8.52 -27.79 1.01
CA TYR A 435 -9.01 -29.01 0.36
C TYR A 435 -9.46 -28.77 -1.09
N GLY A 436 -8.62 -29.16 -2.05
CA GLY A 436 -8.91 -29.12 -3.49
C GLY A 436 -9.43 -30.44 -4.10
N GLY A 437 -10.05 -31.32 -3.30
CA GLY A 437 -10.55 -32.62 -3.76
C GLY A 437 -12.06 -32.64 -4.07
N ASP A 438 -12.52 -33.69 -4.74
CA ASP A 438 -13.91 -33.81 -5.23
C ASP A 438 -14.93 -34.35 -4.19
N ALA A 439 -14.50 -34.71 -2.97
CA ALA A 439 -15.42 -35.22 -1.96
C ALA A 439 -16.22 -34.09 -1.30
N ALA A 440 -17.46 -34.37 -0.90
CA ALA A 440 -18.35 -33.42 -0.23
C ALA A 440 -17.92 -33.18 1.23
N VAL A 441 -16.83 -32.42 1.41
CA VAL A 441 -16.28 -31.99 2.70
C VAL A 441 -16.62 -30.53 2.93
N ALA A 442 -17.20 -30.21 4.09
CA ALA A 442 -17.33 -28.83 4.53
C ALA A 442 -15.96 -28.33 5.03
N VAL A 443 -15.51 -27.19 4.50
CA VAL A 443 -14.21 -26.58 4.80
C VAL A 443 -14.46 -25.23 5.44
N ALA A 444 -13.77 -24.95 6.55
CA ALA A 444 -13.59 -23.60 7.08
C ALA A 444 -12.12 -23.22 6.88
N ASN A 445 -11.88 -21.99 6.43
CA ASN A 445 -10.56 -21.43 6.18
C ASN A 445 -10.49 -19.96 6.66
N PRO A 446 -10.66 -19.71 7.97
CA PRO A 446 -10.70 -18.36 8.52
C PRO A 446 -9.35 -17.66 8.39
N ILE A 447 -9.34 -16.35 8.09
CA ILE A 447 -8.11 -15.55 8.06
C ILE A 447 -7.62 -15.27 9.48
N PHE A 448 -8.53 -14.93 10.38
CA PHE A 448 -8.23 -14.45 11.72
C PHE A 448 -8.80 -15.36 12.82
N ASP A 449 -8.15 -15.36 13.98
CA ASP A 449 -8.73 -15.84 15.24
C ASP A 449 -8.78 -14.73 16.30
N VAL A 450 -9.57 -14.98 17.34
CA VAL A 450 -9.74 -14.06 18.47
C VAL A 450 -9.02 -14.64 19.67
N THR A 451 -7.95 -13.97 20.09
CA THR A 451 -7.21 -14.25 21.32
C THR A 451 -7.88 -13.54 22.49
N PRO A 452 -8.23 -14.26 23.58
CA PRO A 452 -8.86 -13.65 24.75
C PRO A 452 -7.85 -12.88 25.61
N PRO A 453 -8.28 -11.84 26.35
CA PRO A 453 -7.38 -10.92 27.05
C PRO A 453 -6.54 -11.59 28.15
N GLU A 454 -7.04 -12.66 28.77
CA GLU A 454 -6.30 -13.40 29.79
C GLU A 454 -5.09 -14.20 29.26
N LEU A 455 -4.86 -14.19 27.93
CA LEU A 455 -3.68 -14.74 27.28
C LEU A 455 -2.77 -13.66 26.66
N VAL A 456 -2.95 -12.38 27.02
CA VAL A 456 -2.16 -11.24 26.53
C VAL A 456 -1.61 -10.46 27.73
N ASP A 457 -0.30 -10.45 27.92
CA ASP A 457 0.37 -9.80 29.05
C ASP A 457 0.53 -8.29 28.83
N ALA A 458 0.72 -7.86 27.59
CA ALA A 458 0.67 -6.44 27.22
C ALA A 458 0.35 -6.19 25.75
N VAL A 459 -0.36 -5.08 25.48
CA VAL A 459 -0.47 -4.47 24.14
C VAL A 459 0.55 -3.34 24.04
N VAL A 460 1.64 -3.53 23.29
CA VAL A 460 2.71 -2.55 23.12
C VAL A 460 2.42 -1.66 21.91
N THR A 461 2.30 -0.37 22.19
CA THR A 461 1.97 0.70 21.23
C THR A 461 3.00 1.83 21.28
N GLU A 462 2.92 2.80 20.39
CA GLU A 462 3.66 4.06 20.44
C GLU A 462 3.36 4.89 21.71
N ARG A 463 2.23 4.61 22.38
CA ARG A 463 1.85 5.18 23.69
C ARG A 463 2.43 4.40 24.86
N GLY A 464 3.25 3.38 24.60
CA GLY A 464 3.78 2.43 25.59
C GLY A 464 3.01 1.12 25.65
N ALA A 465 3.34 0.30 26.65
CA ALA A 465 2.59 -0.90 26.97
C ALA A 465 1.29 -0.52 27.69
N LEU A 466 0.15 -0.84 27.08
CA LEU A 466 -1.18 -0.56 27.60
C LEU A 466 -1.73 -1.78 28.36
N ASP A 467 -2.35 -1.51 29.49
CA ASP A 467 -3.23 -2.45 30.19
C ASP A 467 -4.68 -2.32 29.68
N ALA A 468 -5.61 -3.07 30.28
CA ALA A 468 -7.01 -3.03 29.90
C ALA A 468 -7.69 -1.67 30.12
N ASP A 469 -7.19 -0.83 31.03
CA ASP A 469 -7.72 0.53 31.24
C ASP A 469 -7.21 1.48 30.15
N GLY A 470 -5.92 1.40 29.81
CA GLY A 470 -5.32 2.13 28.69
C GLY A 470 -5.93 1.79 27.32
N VAL A 471 -6.20 0.50 27.06
CA VAL A 471 -6.92 0.06 25.84
C VAL A 471 -8.32 0.68 25.79
N ARG A 472 -9.04 0.74 26.92
CA ARG A 472 -10.37 1.36 26.99
C ARG A 472 -10.33 2.87 26.80
N GLU A 473 -9.30 3.56 27.28
CA GLU A 473 -9.12 5.00 27.05
C GLU A 473 -8.93 5.30 25.56
N VAL A 474 -8.07 4.56 24.86
CA VAL A 474 -7.87 4.70 23.40
C VAL A 474 -9.15 4.37 22.61
N ALA A 475 -9.88 3.32 23.00
CA ALA A 475 -11.16 2.98 22.37
C ALA A 475 -12.20 4.10 22.48
N VAL A 476 -12.24 4.82 23.62
CA VAL A 476 -13.11 5.99 23.82
C VAL A 476 -12.64 7.20 23.00
N GLU A 477 -11.34 7.44 22.89
CA GLU A 477 -10.77 8.47 22.00
C GLU A 477 -11.24 8.23 20.55
N HIS A 478 -11.07 7.01 20.03
CA HIS A 478 -11.46 6.67 18.65
C HIS A 478 -12.98 6.75 18.41
N ALA A 479 -13.80 6.48 19.42
CA ALA A 479 -15.24 6.70 19.33
C ALA A 479 -15.59 8.19 19.21
N GLY A 480 -14.83 9.08 19.87
CA GLY A 480 -14.97 10.53 19.72
C GLY A 480 -14.68 11.03 18.30
N LEU A 481 -13.64 10.49 17.66
CA LEU A 481 -13.22 10.83 16.28
C LEU A 481 -14.23 10.38 15.20
N ALA A 482 -15.28 9.65 15.55
CA ALA A 482 -16.37 9.30 14.62
C ALA A 482 -17.44 10.40 14.50
N GLY A 483 -17.31 11.52 15.23
CA GLY A 483 -18.33 12.57 15.34
C GLY A 483 -18.60 13.42 14.08
N TRP A 484 -17.80 13.29 13.03
CA TRP A 484 -18.01 13.94 11.72
C TRP A 484 -19.06 13.24 10.84
N ARG A 485 -19.45 12.02 11.20
CA ARG A 485 -20.32 11.12 10.40
C ARG A 485 -21.78 11.56 10.37
#